data_AF-A0A9E3L132-F1
#
_entry.id   AF-A0A9E3L132-F1
#
_cell.length_a   1.000
_cell.length_b   1.000
_cell.length_c   1.000
_cell.angle_alpha   90.00
_cell.angle_beta   90.00
_cell.angle_gamma   90.00
#
_symmetry.space_group_name_H-M   'P 1'
#
loop_
_entity.id
_entity.type
_entity.pdbx_description
1 polymer ?
#
loop_
_entity_poly.entity_id
_entity_poly.type
_entity_poly.pdbx_seq_one_letter_code
_entity_poly.pdbx_strand_id
1 'polypeptide(L)'
;MVSLADNDRVLNGRPAGCPHAFCGCEASLYRFGRIIPQLNLASNWRRFPRAAPAPGMAAVRSGHVMILQQHLDGNVWFAHDGNSGGHVTREHAVSIAGYTIVDPSAAR
;
A
#
# COMPACT_ATOMS: atom_id res chain seq x y z
N MET A 1 -15.92 -10.97 18.80
CA MET A 1 -15.69 -10.86 17.35
C MET A 1 -15.69 -9.37 17.02
N VAL A 2 -14.53 -8.78 16.75
CA VAL A 2 -14.48 -7.38 16.29
C VAL A 2 -14.78 -7.42 14.80
N SER A 3 -15.88 -6.77 14.37
CA SER A 3 -16.23 -6.63 12.97
C SER A 3 -15.10 -5.90 12.24
N LEU A 4 -14.38 -6.61 11.37
CA LEU A 4 -13.34 -6.03 10.50
C LEU A 4 -13.92 -5.03 9.47
N ALA A 5 -15.25 -4.92 9.38
CA ALA A 5 -15.96 -4.02 8.47
C ALA A 5 -15.98 -2.55 8.94
N ASP A 6 -15.81 -2.27 10.24
CA ASP A 6 -15.97 -0.92 10.79
C ASP A 6 -14.69 -0.06 10.74
N ASN A 7 -13.59 -0.56 10.16
CA ASN A 7 -12.32 0.16 10.07
C ASN A 7 -11.95 0.57 8.63
N ASP A 8 -12.82 0.36 7.63
CA ASP A 8 -12.58 0.97 6.30
C ASP A 8 -12.80 2.48 6.40
N ARG A 9 -11.70 3.22 6.29
CA ARG A 9 -11.68 4.67 6.40
C ARG A 9 -11.16 5.27 5.12
N VAL A 10 -12.02 6.01 4.42
CA VAL A 10 -11.57 6.90 3.35
C VAL A 10 -10.83 8.07 4.00
N LEU A 11 -9.56 8.23 3.65
CA LEU A 11 -8.74 9.34 4.13
C LEU A 11 -8.94 10.54 3.23
N ASN A 12 -8.61 10.41 1.94
CA ASN A 12 -8.53 11.52 0.99
C ASN A 12 -8.75 11.03 -0.44
N GLY A 13 -8.87 11.97 -1.39
CA GLY A 13 -8.76 11.69 -2.83
C GLY A 13 -7.29 11.59 -3.29
N ARG A 14 -7.08 11.76 -4.61
CA ARG A 14 -5.74 11.82 -5.20
C ARG A 14 -4.89 12.94 -4.59
N PRO A 15 -3.68 12.67 -4.08
CA PRO A 15 -2.78 13.70 -3.59
C PRO A 15 -2.32 14.66 -4.69
N ALA A 16 -2.06 15.91 -4.32
CA ALA A 16 -1.46 16.88 -5.23
C ALA A 16 -0.06 16.40 -5.70
N GLY A 17 0.20 16.50 -7.00
CA GLY A 17 1.46 16.03 -7.61
C GLY A 17 1.51 14.55 -7.97
N CYS A 18 0.53 13.73 -7.55
CA CYS A 18 0.45 12.33 -7.97
C CYS A 18 -0.24 12.16 -9.34
N PRO A 19 0.10 11.12 -10.13
CA PRO A 19 -0.60 10.79 -11.38
C PRO A 19 -2.04 10.30 -11.13
N HIS A 20 -2.85 10.10 -12.18
CA HIS A 20 -4.21 9.57 -12.03
C HIS A 20 -4.25 8.16 -11.43
N ALA A 21 -3.30 7.29 -11.79
CA ALA A 21 -3.08 6.01 -11.13
C ALA A 21 -2.06 6.20 -10.01
N PHE A 22 -2.52 6.57 -8.81
CA PHE A 22 -1.66 7.07 -7.73
C PHE A 22 -1.29 6.07 -6.64
N CYS A 23 -1.58 4.76 -6.77
CA CYS A 23 -1.27 3.78 -5.72
C CYS A 23 0.20 3.82 -5.27
N GLY A 24 1.15 3.81 -6.23
CA GLY A 24 2.59 3.89 -5.91
C GLY A 24 3.05 5.28 -5.44
N CYS A 25 2.40 6.34 -5.91
CA CYS A 25 2.72 7.71 -5.48
C CYS A 25 2.29 7.93 -4.02
N GLU A 26 1.07 7.52 -3.68
CA GLU A 26 0.55 7.58 -2.32
C GLU A 26 1.33 6.68 -1.38
N ALA A 27 1.67 5.45 -1.80
CA ALA A 27 2.53 4.57 -1.02
C ALA A 27 3.91 5.20 -0.74
N SER A 28 4.45 5.97 -1.69
CA SER A 28 5.72 6.68 -1.49
C SER A 28 5.58 7.84 -0.51
N LEU A 29 4.51 8.62 -0.62
CA LEU A 29 4.18 9.70 0.32
C LEU A 29 4.02 9.15 1.74
N TYR A 30 3.24 8.09 1.90
CA TYR A 30 3.03 7.47 3.21
C TYR A 30 4.33 6.88 3.78
N ARG A 31 5.08 6.11 2.98
CA ARG A 31 6.25 5.38 3.48
C ARG A 31 7.49 6.25 3.67
N PHE A 32 7.71 7.23 2.79
CA PHE A 32 8.93 8.04 2.71
C PHE A 32 8.71 9.54 2.95
N GLY A 33 7.46 9.99 3.09
CA GLY A 33 7.13 11.41 3.27
C GLY A 33 7.26 12.26 2.02
N ARG A 34 7.51 11.66 0.84
CA ARG A 34 7.71 12.39 -0.42
C ARG A 34 7.30 11.57 -1.64
N ILE A 35 6.96 12.26 -2.73
CA ILE A 35 6.73 11.64 -4.03
C ILE A 35 8.09 11.17 -4.59
N ILE A 36 8.17 9.88 -4.95
CA ILE A 36 9.32 9.29 -5.64
C ILE A 36 8.82 8.84 -7.01
N PRO A 37 9.01 9.62 -8.09
CA PRO A 37 8.42 9.33 -9.40
C PRO A 37 8.73 7.93 -9.94
N GLN A 38 9.92 7.41 -9.63
CA GLN A 38 10.36 6.06 -10.01
C GLN A 38 9.50 4.96 -9.36
N LEU A 39 8.80 5.26 -8.26
CA LEU A 39 7.92 4.33 -7.54
C LEU A 39 6.43 4.55 -7.85
N ASN A 40 6.08 5.50 -8.72
CA ASN A 40 4.67 5.70 -9.11
C ASN A 40 4.07 4.45 -9.78
N LEU A 41 4.87 3.73 -10.55
CA LEU A 41 4.49 2.44 -11.12
C LEU A 41 4.64 1.33 -10.07
N ALA A 42 3.53 0.64 -9.77
CA ALA A 42 3.53 -0.49 -8.83
C ALA A 42 4.58 -1.56 -9.17
N SER A 43 4.86 -1.81 -10.45
CA SER A 43 5.88 -2.77 -10.88
C SER A 43 7.29 -2.43 -10.38
N ASN A 44 7.63 -1.15 -10.22
CA ASN A 44 8.95 -0.73 -9.76
C ASN A 44 9.18 -1.02 -8.28
N TRP A 45 8.14 -1.20 -7.47
CA TRP A 45 8.28 -1.63 -6.07
C TRP A 45 8.86 -3.04 -5.96
N ARG A 46 8.70 -3.90 -6.98
CA ARG A 46 9.33 -5.24 -6.97
C ARG A 46 10.86 -5.22 -7.02
N ARG A 47 11.48 -4.05 -7.21
CA ARG A 47 12.94 -3.88 -7.14
C ARG A 47 13.47 -3.91 -5.71
N PHE A 48 12.62 -3.63 -4.72
CA PHE A 48 12.95 -3.81 -3.31
C PHE A 48 13.12 -5.30 -2.99
N PRO A 49 13.97 -5.66 -2.02
CA PRO A 49 14.15 -7.05 -1.63
C PRO A 49 12.83 -7.62 -1.11
N ARG A 50 12.60 -8.91 -1.42
CA ARG A 50 11.43 -9.62 -0.88
C ARG A 50 11.57 -9.76 0.63
N ALA A 51 10.44 -9.66 1.32
CA ALA A 51 10.38 -9.75 2.78
C ALA A 51 9.16 -10.55 3.24
N ALA A 52 9.16 -10.97 4.50
CA ALA A 52 7.96 -11.47 5.14
C ALA A 52 6.95 -10.33 5.38
N PRO A 53 5.63 -10.60 5.39
CA PRO A 53 4.61 -9.63 5.77
C PRO A 53 4.90 -9.03 7.16
N ALA A 54 5.04 -7.71 7.22
CA ALA A 54 5.27 -6.96 8.46
C ALA A 54 4.77 -5.51 8.30
N PRO A 55 4.49 -4.79 9.40
CA PRO A 55 4.22 -3.36 9.35
C PRO A 55 5.32 -2.59 8.59
N GLY A 56 4.91 -1.68 7.70
CA GLY A 56 5.80 -0.88 6.86
C GLY A 56 6.27 -1.57 5.57
N MET A 57 5.95 -2.84 5.37
CA MET A 57 6.22 -3.55 4.11
C MET A 57 5.23 -3.14 3.02
N ALA A 58 5.67 -3.20 1.77
CA ALA A 58 4.79 -2.96 0.64
C ALA A 58 4.28 -4.30 0.07
N ALA A 59 2.96 -4.40 -0.11
CA ALA A 59 2.33 -5.51 -0.81
C ALA A 59 2.09 -5.10 -2.26
N VAL A 60 2.70 -5.83 -3.20
CA VAL A 60 2.72 -5.48 -4.63
C VAL A 60 2.07 -6.58 -5.48
N ARG A 61 1.15 -6.20 -6.37
CA ARG A 61 0.63 -7.06 -7.44
C ARG A 61 0.68 -6.34 -8.79
N SER A 62 0.23 -6.98 -9.86
CA SER A 62 0.19 -6.32 -11.17
C SER A 62 -0.72 -5.09 -11.09
N GLY A 63 -0.18 -3.91 -11.39
CA GLY A 63 -0.91 -2.64 -11.39
C GLY A 63 -1.27 -2.05 -10.04
N HIS A 64 -0.91 -2.66 -8.91
CA HIS A 64 -1.31 -2.16 -7.58
C HIS A 64 -0.26 -2.37 -6.49
N VAL A 65 -0.17 -1.40 -5.57
CA VAL A 65 0.70 -1.44 -4.39
C VAL A 65 0.03 -0.73 -3.21
N MET A 66 0.19 -1.30 -2.03
CA MET A 66 -0.31 -0.78 -0.75
C MET A 66 0.73 -1.02 0.35
N ILE A 67 0.67 -0.25 1.44
CA ILE A 67 1.58 -0.39 2.58
C ILE A 67 0.87 -1.08 3.74
N LEU A 68 1.48 -2.13 4.29
CA LEU A 68 0.94 -2.87 5.41
C LEU A 68 1.10 -2.08 6.71
N GLN A 69 0.03 -1.96 7.48
CA GLN A 69 0.05 -1.27 8.78
C GLN A 69 -0.01 -2.26 9.94
N GLN A 70 -1.00 -3.17 9.94
CA GLN A 70 -1.23 -4.10 11.05
C GLN A 70 -1.68 -5.47 10.54
N HIS A 71 -1.13 -6.54 11.12
CA HIS A 71 -1.63 -7.89 10.87
C HIS A 71 -2.94 -8.10 11.63
N LEU A 72 -3.95 -8.63 10.96
CA LEU A 72 -5.27 -8.87 11.56
C LEU A 72 -5.46 -10.36 11.83
N ASP A 73 -5.39 -11.18 10.78
CA ASP A 73 -5.48 -12.64 10.87
C ASP A 73 -5.03 -13.27 9.54
N GLY A 74 -4.35 -14.42 9.58
CA GLY A 74 -3.94 -15.15 8.38
C GLY A 74 -3.27 -14.25 7.31
N ASN A 75 -3.90 -14.17 6.13
CA ASN A 75 -3.46 -13.29 5.02
C ASN A 75 -4.16 -11.92 5.01
N VAL A 76 -4.92 -11.57 6.05
CA VAL A 76 -5.64 -10.30 6.15
C VAL A 76 -4.81 -9.29 6.92
N TRP A 77 -4.62 -8.12 6.32
CA TRP A 77 -3.86 -7.02 6.87
C TRP A 77 -4.68 -5.74 6.80
N PHE A 78 -4.52 -4.88 7.80
CA PHE A 78 -4.90 -3.49 7.70
C PHE A 78 -3.82 -2.77 6.90
N ALA A 79 -4.21 -2.10 5.81
CA ALA A 79 -3.28 -1.50 4.87
C ALA A 79 -3.67 -0.08 4.49
N HIS A 80 -2.65 0.75 4.26
CA HIS A 80 -2.79 2.05 3.61
C HIS A 80 -2.81 1.85 2.09
N ASP A 81 -3.95 2.10 1.48
CA ASP A 81 -4.21 1.77 0.08
C ASP A 81 -4.66 2.99 -0.74
N GLY A 82 -3.76 3.45 -1.62
CA GLY A 82 -3.99 4.56 -2.52
C GLY A 82 -4.60 4.12 -3.85
N ASN A 83 -5.46 4.96 -4.44
CA ASN A 83 -6.18 4.67 -5.69
C ASN A 83 -7.00 3.38 -5.61
N SER A 84 -7.61 3.15 -4.44
CA SER A 84 -8.46 2.00 -4.12
C SER A 84 -9.92 2.46 -4.02
N GLY A 85 -10.86 1.52 -4.05
CA GLY A 85 -12.27 1.77 -3.71
C GLY A 85 -12.94 2.97 -4.40
N GLY A 86 -12.64 3.25 -5.68
CA GLY A 86 -13.20 4.39 -6.41
C GLY A 86 -12.27 5.61 -6.52
N HIS A 87 -10.96 5.38 -6.73
CA HIS A 87 -9.95 6.44 -6.89
C HIS A 87 -9.72 7.29 -5.64
N VAL A 88 -9.76 6.67 -4.45
CA VAL A 88 -9.46 7.32 -3.17
C VAL A 88 -8.25 6.67 -2.49
N THR A 89 -7.70 7.37 -1.51
CA THR A 89 -6.82 6.79 -0.49
C THR A 89 -7.68 6.36 0.69
N ARG A 90 -7.54 5.10 1.11
CA ARG A 90 -8.24 4.56 2.27
C ARG A 90 -7.36 3.63 3.08
N GLU A 91 -7.71 3.46 4.34
CA GLU A 91 -7.15 2.45 5.21
C GLU A 91 -8.22 1.38 5.42
N HIS A 92 -7.91 0.12 5.13
CA HIS A 92 -8.90 -0.95 5.28
C HIS A 92 -8.27 -2.32 5.45
N ALA A 93 -9.07 -3.28 5.89
CA ALA A 93 -8.70 -4.69 5.92
C ALA A 93 -8.70 -5.26 4.48
N VAL A 94 -7.60 -5.90 4.10
CA VAL A 94 -7.40 -6.47 2.76
C VAL A 94 -6.63 -7.78 2.85
N SER A 95 -6.99 -8.75 2.01
CA SER A 95 -6.20 -9.96 1.84
C SER A 95 -4.97 -9.68 1.00
N ILE A 96 -3.79 -10.07 1.51
CA ILE A 96 -2.51 -10.02 0.81
C ILE A 96 -2.19 -11.31 0.06
N ALA A 97 -3.13 -12.27 0.00
CA ALA A 97 -2.93 -13.49 -0.76
C ALA A 97 -2.64 -13.17 -2.24
N GLY A 98 -1.54 -13.71 -2.77
CA GLY A 98 -1.09 -13.45 -4.15
C GLY A 98 -0.31 -12.13 -4.35
N TYR A 99 -0.08 -11.36 -3.29
CA TYR A 99 0.82 -10.20 -3.36
C TYR A 99 2.27 -10.63 -3.12
N THR A 100 3.19 -9.94 -3.80
CA THR A 100 4.62 -10.00 -3.47
C THR A 100 4.90 -8.97 -2.39
N ILE A 101 5.40 -9.42 -1.25
CA ILE A 101 5.80 -8.53 -0.15
C ILE A 101 7.25 -8.13 -0.32
N VAL A 102 7.53 -6.83 -0.21
CA VAL A 102 8.87 -6.26 -0.32
C VAL A 102 9.17 -5.29 0.81
N ASP A 103 10.46 -5.12 1.13
CA ASP A 103 10.94 -4.16 2.14
C ASP A 103 11.42 -2.86 1.50
N PRO A 104 10.60 -1.79 1.52
CA PRO A 104 10.97 -0.48 1.02
C PRO A 104 12.04 0.23 1.86
N SER A 105 12.33 -0.25 3.08
CA SER A 105 13.31 0.33 4.01
C SER A 105 14.74 -0.06 3.67
N ALA A 106 14.90 -1.15 2.91
CA ALA A 106 16.20 -1.71 2.56
C ALA A 106 16.91 -0.95 1.42
N ALA A 107 16.20 -0.10 0.67
CA ALA A 107 16.87 0.86 -0.23
C ALA A 107 17.16 2.14 0.56
N ARG A 108 18.31 2.15 1.23
CA ARG A 108 18.94 3.39 1.72
C ARG A 108 19.93 3.90 0.68
#